data_AF-A0A948BNU8-F1
#
_entry.id   AF-A0A948BNU8-F1
#
_cell.length_a   1.000
_cell.length_b   1.000
_cell.length_c   1.000
_cell.angle_alpha   90.00
_cell.angle_beta   90.00
_cell.angle_gamma   90.00
#
_symmetry.space_group_name_H-M   'P 1'
#
loop_
_entity.id
_entity.type
_entity.pdbx_description
1 polymer ?
#
loop_
_entity_poly.entity_id
_entity_poly.type
_entity_poly.pdbx_seq_one_letter_code
_entity_poly.pdbx_strand_id
1 'polypeptide(L)'
;ILGVLRKKSRAPAKIRLTIACALPKKAKFDDIVDKLTQLGVDGIIPLNTKRVIVKIDKKKEVVRLERWRKIAMSAAKQSQRASVPVVGHLKSIEEVLKEGDYDLKLIPHLSGKRRSLKEAIEKASPKNILILIGPEGDFTDEEVALAVKYGCVPVSLGELVLRVDTAAIAVASFVRLLKQ
;
A
#
# COMPACT_ATOMS: atom_id res chain seq x y z
N ILE A 1 9.69 -50.13 1.86
CA ILE A 1 9.32 -49.06 2.83
C ILE A 1 10.36 -47.94 2.69
N LEU A 2 10.16 -47.02 1.75
CA LEU A 2 11.04 -45.85 1.55
C LEU A 2 10.29 -44.63 2.05
N GLY A 3 10.60 -44.23 3.28
CA GLY A 3 10.03 -43.06 3.93
C GLY A 3 10.56 -41.79 3.30
N VAL A 4 9.75 -41.16 2.45
CA VAL A 4 9.97 -39.78 2.03
C VAL A 4 9.74 -38.88 3.24
N LEU A 5 10.82 -38.49 3.92
CA LEU A 5 10.82 -37.41 4.89
C LEU A 5 10.43 -36.12 4.17
N ARG A 6 9.12 -35.84 4.18
CA ARG A 6 8.53 -34.61 3.69
C ARG A 6 9.08 -33.48 4.56
N LYS A 7 10.14 -32.82 4.09
CA LYS A 7 10.66 -31.57 4.67
C LYS A 7 9.45 -30.64 4.77
N LYS A 8 8.95 -30.39 5.99
CA LYS A 8 7.95 -29.34 6.22
C LYS A 8 8.64 -28.03 5.82
N SER A 9 8.50 -27.62 4.57
CA SER A 9 8.85 -26.27 4.16
C SER A 9 7.97 -25.37 5.01
N ARG A 10 8.57 -24.67 5.97
CA ARG A 10 7.87 -23.67 6.76
C ARG A 10 7.30 -22.68 5.73
N ALA A 11 5.97 -22.63 5.59
CA ALA A 11 5.36 -21.67 4.68
C ALA A 11 5.94 -20.28 5.02
N PRO A 12 6.36 -19.49 4.02
CA PRO A 12 6.96 -18.19 4.28
C PRO A 12 6.02 -17.38 5.18
N ALA A 13 6.58 -16.71 6.19
CA ALA A 13 5.80 -15.91 7.11
C ALA A 13 5.00 -14.86 6.30
N LYS A 14 3.67 -14.85 6.47
CA LYS A 14 2.79 -13.96 5.70
C LYS A 14 3.13 -12.50 6.05
N ILE A 15 3.65 -11.75 5.08
CA ILE A 15 3.80 -10.30 5.19
C ILE A 15 2.42 -9.66 5.25
N ARG A 16 2.15 -8.87 6.29
CA ARG A 16 1.00 -7.97 6.31
C ARG A 16 1.34 -6.71 5.52
N LEU A 17 0.50 -6.36 4.55
CA LEU A 17 0.73 -5.21 3.68
C LEU A 17 -0.40 -4.20 3.80
N THR A 18 -0.05 -2.98 4.17
CA THR A 18 -0.94 -1.82 4.11
C THR A 18 -0.49 -0.87 3.01
N ILE A 19 -1.42 -0.48 2.14
CA ILE A 19 -1.19 0.56 1.13
C ILE A 19 -1.98 1.80 1.54
N ALA A 20 -1.25 2.88 1.83
CA ALA A 20 -1.84 4.19 2.00
C ALA A 20 -1.70 4.95 0.68
N CYS A 21 -2.80 5.26 0.01
CA CYS A 21 -2.79 5.73 -1.37
C CYS A 21 -3.49 7.08 -1.51
N ALA A 22 -2.79 8.06 -2.08
CA ALA A 22 -3.37 9.35 -2.41
C ALA A 22 -4.59 9.18 -3.31
N LEU A 23 -5.63 9.99 -3.06
CA LEU A 23 -6.81 9.96 -3.90
C LEU A 23 -6.45 10.46 -5.32
N PRO A 24 -6.63 9.62 -6.36
CA PRO A 24 -6.30 9.99 -7.72
C PRO A 24 -7.25 11.08 -8.23
N LYS A 25 -6.76 11.94 -9.12
CA LYS A 25 -7.57 12.95 -9.80
C LYS A 25 -8.42 12.36 -10.91
N LYS A 26 -7.88 11.38 -11.64
CA LYS A 26 -8.50 10.81 -12.85
C LYS A 26 -9.01 9.38 -12.69
N ALA A 27 -8.25 8.53 -11.98
CA ALA A 27 -8.65 7.15 -11.75
C ALA A 27 -9.78 7.06 -10.71
N LYS A 28 -10.57 6.00 -10.73
CA LYS A 28 -11.55 5.73 -9.68
C LYS A 28 -10.84 5.00 -8.54
N PHE A 29 -10.87 5.56 -7.35
CA PHE A 29 -10.30 4.89 -6.17
C PHE A 29 -10.98 3.53 -5.89
N ASP A 30 -12.24 3.37 -6.31
CA ASP A 30 -12.96 2.10 -6.33
C ASP A 30 -12.18 0.98 -7.00
N ASP A 31 -11.60 1.25 -8.18
CA ASP A 31 -10.84 0.26 -8.95
C ASP A 31 -9.53 -0.09 -8.23
N ILE A 32 -8.90 0.90 -7.57
CA ILE A 32 -7.72 0.69 -6.74
C ILE A 32 -8.08 -0.22 -5.56
N VAL A 33 -9.19 0.03 -4.86
CA VAL A 33 -9.64 -0.79 -3.73
C VAL A 33 -9.92 -2.23 -4.16
N ASP A 34 -10.62 -2.41 -5.29
CA ASP A 34 -10.86 -3.72 -5.89
C ASP A 34 -9.53 -4.44 -6.17
N LYS A 35 -8.63 -3.85 -6.95
CA LYS A 35 -7.38 -4.50 -7.37
C LYS A 35 -6.42 -4.77 -6.22
N LEU A 36 -6.27 -3.84 -5.28
CA LEU A 36 -5.45 -4.07 -4.08
C LEU A 36 -6.03 -5.23 -3.24
N THR A 37 -7.36 -5.33 -3.16
CA THR A 37 -8.00 -6.46 -2.49
C THR A 37 -7.71 -7.77 -3.22
N GLN A 38 -7.79 -7.82 -4.55
CA GLN A 38 -7.47 -9.03 -5.31
C GLN A 38 -5.99 -9.43 -5.11
N LEU A 39 -5.10 -8.44 -5.02
CA LEU A 39 -3.65 -8.61 -4.81
C LEU A 39 -3.25 -8.89 -3.35
N GLY A 40 -4.16 -9.39 -2.52
CA GLY A 40 -3.76 -9.85 -1.19
C GLY A 40 -3.47 -8.74 -0.18
N VAL A 41 -3.59 -7.44 -0.48
CA VAL A 41 -3.38 -6.34 0.50
C VAL A 41 -4.24 -6.54 1.75
N ASP A 42 -3.72 -6.23 2.93
CA ASP A 42 -4.41 -6.44 4.22
C ASP A 42 -5.02 -5.14 4.77
N GLY A 43 -4.50 -3.97 4.39
CA GLY A 43 -5.04 -2.66 4.75
C GLY A 43 -4.96 -1.65 3.60
N ILE A 44 -6.00 -0.84 3.43
CA ILE A 44 -6.07 0.21 2.41
C ILE A 44 -6.48 1.52 3.10
N ILE A 45 -5.63 2.54 3.01
CA ILE A 45 -5.88 3.84 3.64
C ILE A 45 -5.89 4.92 2.54
N PRO A 46 -7.01 5.61 2.28
CA PRO A 46 -7.00 6.75 1.40
C PRO A 46 -6.21 7.91 2.04
N LEU A 47 -5.33 8.55 1.27
CA LEU A 47 -4.51 9.67 1.71
C LEU A 47 -5.02 10.99 1.13
N ASN A 48 -5.05 12.00 2.00
CA ASN A 48 -5.12 13.41 1.60
C ASN A 48 -3.71 14.01 1.69
N THR A 49 -3.18 14.44 0.55
CA THR A 49 -1.83 15.03 0.44
C THR A 49 -1.92 16.46 -0.09
N LYS A 50 -0.85 17.25 0.02
CA LYS A 50 -0.84 18.67 -0.41
C LYS A 50 -1.22 18.85 -1.88
N ARG A 51 -0.90 17.88 -2.75
CA ARG A 51 -1.12 17.95 -4.20
C ARG A 51 -2.45 17.28 -4.65
N VAL A 52 -3.23 16.74 -3.71
CA VAL A 52 -4.59 16.25 -3.96
C VAL A 52 -5.55 17.44 -3.96
N ILE A 53 -6.25 17.65 -5.08
CA ILE A 53 -7.20 18.77 -5.26
C ILE A 53 -8.58 18.42 -4.66
N VAL A 54 -8.86 17.12 -4.47
CA VAL A 54 -10.16 16.62 -4.06
C VAL A 54 -10.39 16.89 -2.57
N LYS A 55 -11.07 17.99 -2.24
CA LYS A 55 -11.59 18.24 -0.90
C LYS A 55 -12.85 17.39 -0.67
N ILE A 56 -12.76 16.43 0.23
CA ILE A 56 -13.89 15.59 0.65
C ILE A 56 -14.41 16.11 1.98
N ASP A 57 -15.68 16.46 2.04
CA ASP A 57 -16.35 16.74 3.32
C ASP A 57 -16.64 15.45 4.10
N LYS A 58 -16.80 15.55 5.42
CA LYS A 58 -17.00 14.37 6.27
C LYS A 58 -18.20 13.49 5.87
N LYS A 59 -19.29 14.08 5.36
CA LYS A 59 -20.47 13.31 4.94
C LYS A 59 -20.16 12.48 3.70
N LYS A 60 -19.50 13.08 2.70
CA LYS A 60 -19.06 12.38 1.49
C LYS A 60 -18.00 11.32 1.80
N GLU A 61 -17.12 11.58 2.76
CA GLU A 61 -16.11 10.61 3.21
C GLU A 61 -16.77 9.33 3.72
N VAL A 62 -17.76 9.45 4.63
CA VAL A 62 -18.48 8.29 5.19
C VAL A 62 -19.16 7.48 4.08
N VAL A 63 -19.85 8.14 3.14
CA VAL A 63 -20.51 7.46 2.02
C VAL A 63 -19.50 6.73 1.12
N ARG A 64 -18.35 7.35 0.84
CA ARG A 64 -17.27 6.73 0.05
C ARG A 64 -16.64 5.56 0.77
N LEU A 65 -16.37 5.69 2.07
CA LEU A 65 -15.80 4.64 2.90
C LEU A 65 -16.68 3.40 2.91
N GLU A 66 -17.98 3.56 3.13
CA GLU A 66 -18.94 2.45 3.09
C GLU A 66 -19.00 1.78 1.71
N ARG A 67 -18.94 2.57 0.64
CA ARG A 67 -18.84 2.04 -0.73
C ARG A 67 -17.55 1.24 -0.94
N TRP A 68 -16.40 1.75 -0.51
CA TRP A 68 -15.12 1.06 -0.64
C TRP A 68 -15.06 -0.22 0.17
N ARG A 69 -15.64 -0.25 1.38
CA ARG A 69 -15.77 -1.47 2.19
C ARG A 69 -16.61 -2.54 1.47
N LYS A 70 -17.71 -2.15 0.82
CA LYS A 70 -18.53 -3.08 0.01
C LYS A 70 -17.75 -3.63 -1.19
N ILE A 71 -16.98 -2.78 -1.88
CA ILE A 71 -16.11 -3.19 -2.99
C ILE A 71 -15.06 -4.20 -2.49
N ALA A 72 -14.36 -3.90 -1.41
CA ALA A 72 -13.38 -4.80 -0.80
C ALA A 72 -14.00 -6.13 -0.40
N MET A 73 -15.20 -6.13 0.19
CA MET A 73 -15.91 -7.36 0.55
C MET A 73 -16.25 -8.20 -0.69
N SER A 74 -16.74 -7.57 -1.77
CA SER A 74 -17.06 -8.26 -3.02
C SER A 74 -15.81 -8.83 -3.70
N ALA A 75 -14.75 -8.03 -3.80
CA ALA A 75 -13.46 -8.44 -4.37
C ALA A 75 -12.84 -9.60 -3.56
N ALA A 76 -12.87 -9.53 -2.23
CA ALA A 76 -12.37 -10.60 -1.37
C ALA A 76 -13.13 -11.92 -1.59
N LYS A 77 -14.47 -11.85 -1.76
CA LYS A 77 -15.30 -13.02 -2.09
C LYS A 77 -14.94 -13.59 -3.46
N GLN A 78 -14.80 -12.75 -4.48
CA GLN A 78 -14.45 -13.19 -5.84
C GLN A 78 -13.05 -13.80 -5.94
N SER A 79 -12.09 -13.25 -5.19
CA SER A 79 -10.72 -13.76 -5.12
C SER A 79 -10.51 -14.87 -4.08
N GLN A 80 -11.60 -15.40 -3.50
CA GLN A 80 -11.55 -16.48 -2.51
C GLN A 80 -10.60 -16.21 -1.32
N ARG A 81 -10.52 -14.95 -0.89
CA ARG A 81 -9.68 -14.57 0.24
C ARG A 81 -10.31 -15.03 1.55
N ALA A 82 -9.48 -15.56 2.44
CA ALA A 82 -9.88 -15.88 3.81
C ALA A 82 -10.21 -14.63 4.66
N SER A 83 -9.74 -13.44 4.24
CA SER A 83 -10.01 -12.18 4.94
C SER A 83 -10.20 -11.01 3.97
N VAL A 84 -11.09 -10.09 4.37
CA VAL A 84 -11.31 -8.79 3.72
C VAL A 84 -10.29 -7.78 4.24
N PRO A 85 -9.64 -6.96 3.40
CA PRO A 85 -8.76 -5.90 3.88
C PRO A 85 -9.52 -4.85 4.69
N VAL A 86 -8.84 -4.26 5.66
CA VAL A 86 -9.37 -3.11 6.39
C VAL A 86 -9.28 -1.88 5.49
N VAL A 87 -10.41 -1.29 5.13
CA VAL A 87 -10.47 0.01 4.44
C VAL A 87 -10.67 1.11 5.49
N GLY A 88 -9.68 1.99 5.62
CA GLY A 88 -9.63 3.05 6.63
C GLY A 88 -10.23 4.38 6.18
N HIS A 89 -10.36 5.30 7.14
CA HIS A 89 -10.73 6.70 6.91
C HIS A 89 -9.70 7.46 6.09
N LEU A 90 -10.13 8.58 5.50
CA LEU A 90 -9.22 9.51 4.85
C LEU A 90 -8.28 10.12 5.88
N LYS A 91 -6.97 10.00 5.65
CA LYS A 91 -5.93 10.48 6.58
C LYS A 91 -4.87 11.31 5.88
N SER A 92 -4.24 12.19 6.63
CA SER A 92 -2.96 12.79 6.26
C SER A 92 -1.82 11.78 6.36
N ILE A 93 -0.69 12.09 5.72
CA ILE A 93 0.53 11.29 5.83
C ILE A 93 0.98 11.18 7.29
N GLU A 94 0.89 12.27 8.06
CA GLU A 94 1.33 12.29 9.45
C GLU A 94 0.48 11.37 10.34
N GLU A 95 -0.85 11.39 10.20
CA GLU A 95 -1.75 10.51 10.94
C GLU A 95 -1.43 9.04 10.65
N VAL A 96 -1.24 8.67 9.38
CA VAL A 96 -0.88 7.30 8.99
C VAL A 96 0.49 6.87 9.56
N LEU A 97 1.44 7.79 9.67
CA LEU A 97 2.78 7.46 10.15
C LEU A 97 2.90 7.34 11.67
N LYS A 98 2.02 8.05 12.40
CA LYS A 98 1.86 7.96 13.87
C LYS A 98 1.09 6.72 14.28
N GLU A 99 0.14 6.30 13.44
CA GLU A 99 -0.71 5.16 13.72
C GLU A 99 -0.14 3.85 13.14
N GLY A 100 -0.12 2.81 13.96
CA GLY A 100 0.19 1.45 13.50
C GLY A 100 1.62 1.00 13.81
N ASP A 101 1.72 -0.31 14.00
CA ASP A 101 2.97 -1.00 14.32
C ASP A 101 3.53 -1.62 13.02
N TYR A 102 4.32 -0.83 12.29
CA TYR A 102 4.93 -1.22 11.01
C TYR A 102 6.43 -1.40 11.15
N ASP A 103 6.93 -2.59 10.80
CA ASP A 103 8.37 -2.92 10.82
C ASP A 103 9.12 -2.27 9.65
N LEU A 104 8.41 -1.92 8.57
CA LEU A 104 8.96 -1.23 7.42
C LEU A 104 7.92 -0.25 6.85
N LYS A 105 8.33 1.00 6.69
CA LYS A 105 7.54 2.04 6.03
C LYS A 105 8.27 2.48 4.77
N LEU A 106 7.59 2.49 3.63
CA LEU A 106 8.18 2.81 2.34
C LEU A 106 7.43 3.97 1.69
N ILE A 107 8.18 4.83 1.00
CA ILE A 107 7.62 5.95 0.23
C ILE A 107 8.22 5.95 -1.19
N PRO A 108 7.55 5.31 -2.16
CA PRO A 108 7.80 5.54 -3.57
C PRO A 108 7.83 7.03 -3.90
N HIS A 109 8.94 7.47 -4.50
CA HIS A 109 9.17 8.87 -4.87
C HIS A 109 9.99 8.93 -6.16
N LEU A 110 9.83 9.99 -6.96
CA LEU A 110 10.48 10.12 -8.26
C LEU A 110 11.90 10.70 -8.19
N SER A 111 12.26 11.39 -7.11
CA SER A 111 13.51 12.15 -7.02
C SER A 111 14.35 11.84 -5.77
N GLY A 112 15.55 12.42 -5.67
CA GLY A 112 16.42 12.28 -4.51
C GLY A 112 17.02 10.89 -4.30
N LYS A 113 17.67 10.70 -3.15
CA LYS A 113 18.32 9.44 -2.76
C LYS A 113 17.26 8.39 -2.42
N ARG A 114 17.22 7.33 -3.23
CA ARG A 114 16.22 6.25 -3.13
C ARG A 114 16.90 4.89 -3.23
N ARG A 115 16.30 3.87 -2.62
CA ARG A 115 16.68 2.46 -2.81
C ARG A 115 15.78 1.78 -3.82
N SER A 116 16.19 0.63 -4.35
CA SER A 116 15.23 -0.21 -5.05
C SER A 116 14.21 -0.77 -4.05
N LEU A 117 12.95 -0.95 -4.50
CA LEU A 117 11.91 -1.56 -3.66
C LEU A 117 12.32 -2.94 -3.14
N LYS A 118 12.96 -3.75 -4.00
CA LYS A 118 13.48 -5.09 -3.68
C LYS A 118 14.46 -5.05 -2.52
N GLU A 119 15.53 -4.27 -2.65
CA GLU A 119 16.59 -4.15 -1.67
C GLU A 119 16.06 -3.69 -0.31
N ALA A 120 15.16 -2.71 -0.30
CA ALA A 120 14.56 -2.20 0.93
C ALA A 120 13.78 -3.28 1.71
N ILE A 121 13.03 -4.13 1.00
CA ILE A 121 12.25 -5.21 1.61
C ILE A 121 13.15 -6.37 2.05
N GLU A 122 14.08 -6.80 1.21
CA GLU A 122 14.97 -7.94 1.52
C GLU A 122 15.85 -7.65 2.74
N LYS A 123 16.43 -6.45 2.81
CA LYS A 123 17.29 -6.03 3.92
C LYS A 123 16.55 -5.95 5.26
N ALA A 124 15.29 -5.52 5.24
CA ALA A 124 14.49 -5.38 6.47
C ALA A 124 13.87 -6.70 6.92
N SER A 125 13.60 -7.64 5.99
CA SER A 125 12.86 -8.88 6.27
C SER A 125 11.59 -8.66 7.14
N PRO A 126 10.71 -7.71 6.76
CA PRO A 126 9.63 -7.24 7.62
C PRO A 126 8.48 -8.26 7.71
N LYS A 127 7.68 -8.17 8.78
CA LYS A 127 6.41 -8.89 8.90
C LYS A 127 5.21 -7.97 8.64
N ASN A 128 5.35 -6.67 8.86
CA ASN A 128 4.31 -5.67 8.63
C ASN A 128 4.86 -4.47 7.85
N ILE A 129 4.34 -4.25 6.63
CA ILE A 129 4.79 -3.19 5.72
C ILE A 129 3.68 -2.14 5.52
N LEU A 130 4.06 -0.88 5.60
CA LEU A 130 3.29 0.26 5.10
C LEU A 130 3.95 0.81 3.83
N ILE A 131 3.19 1.06 2.77
CA ILE A 131 3.67 1.77 1.58
C ILE A 131 2.78 2.99 1.32
N LEU A 132 3.38 4.16 1.24
CA LEU A 132 2.73 5.43 0.88
C LEU A 132 2.79 5.66 -0.63
N ILE A 133 1.65 5.73 -1.32
CA ILE A 133 1.55 6.02 -2.75
C ILE A 133 1.09 7.45 -2.95
N GLY A 134 1.92 8.24 -3.63
CA GLY A 134 1.69 9.66 -3.89
C GLY A 134 0.67 9.93 -4.99
N PRO A 135 0.20 11.18 -5.12
CA PRO A 135 -0.69 11.61 -6.20
C PRO A 135 0.05 11.73 -7.54
N GLU A 136 -0.64 12.13 -8.63
CA GLU A 136 -0.04 12.28 -9.96
C GLU A 136 1.12 13.29 -10.01
N GLY A 137 1.13 14.25 -9.10
CA GLY A 137 2.22 15.21 -8.95
C GLY A 137 3.32 14.75 -8.00
N ASP A 138 3.33 13.48 -7.56
CA ASP A 138 4.19 12.95 -6.50
C ASP A 138 3.99 13.65 -5.14
N PHE A 139 4.66 13.18 -4.10
CA PHE A 139 4.78 13.87 -2.83
C PHE A 139 5.64 15.13 -2.97
N THR A 140 5.36 16.13 -2.13
CA THR A 140 6.25 17.29 -1.96
C THR A 140 7.50 16.91 -1.18
N ASP A 141 8.59 17.68 -1.34
CA ASP A 141 9.83 17.44 -0.59
C ASP A 141 9.60 17.52 0.93
N GLU A 142 8.68 18.38 1.39
CA GLU A 142 8.35 18.44 2.82
C GLU A 142 7.59 17.20 3.29
N GLU A 143 6.70 16.63 2.46
CA GLU A 143 5.99 15.38 2.79
C GLU A 143 6.96 14.18 2.82
N VAL A 144 7.92 14.14 1.88
CA VAL A 144 8.96 13.11 1.87
C VAL A 144 9.88 13.27 3.09
N ALA A 145 10.32 14.49 3.40
CA ALA A 145 11.14 14.76 4.58
C ALA A 145 10.41 14.40 5.88
N LEU A 146 9.11 14.72 5.98
CA LEU A 146 8.25 14.30 7.09
C LEU A 146 8.20 12.77 7.19
N ALA A 147 7.94 12.08 6.08
CA ALA A 147 7.90 10.62 6.05
C ALA A 147 9.22 10.00 6.51
N VAL A 148 10.36 10.52 6.03
CA VAL A 148 11.69 10.08 6.44
C VAL A 148 11.92 10.31 7.94
N LYS A 149 11.47 11.44 8.50
CA LYS A 149 11.54 11.72 9.95
C LYS A 149 10.78 10.66 10.77
N TYR A 150 9.71 10.08 10.24
CA TYR A 150 8.97 8.97 10.84
C TYR A 150 9.49 7.57 10.47
N GLY A 151 10.68 7.50 9.87
CA GLY A 151 11.36 6.25 9.54
C GLY A 151 10.99 5.65 8.18
N CYS A 152 10.28 6.37 7.30
CA CYS A 152 10.05 5.89 5.93
C CYS A 152 11.36 5.83 5.14
N VAL A 153 11.50 4.77 4.34
CA VAL A 153 12.58 4.61 3.38
C VAL A 153 12.09 5.03 1.99
N PRO A 154 12.68 6.07 1.37
CA PRO A 154 12.36 6.42 -0.01
C PRO A 154 12.81 5.33 -0.97
N VAL A 155 11.93 4.96 -1.90
CA VAL A 155 12.19 3.89 -2.87
C VAL A 155 11.84 4.33 -4.29
N SER A 156 12.53 3.72 -5.27
CA SER A 156 12.21 3.82 -6.69
C SER A 156 11.35 2.63 -7.13
N LEU A 157 10.42 2.89 -8.05
CA LEU A 157 9.61 1.87 -8.74
C LEU A 157 10.11 1.58 -10.17
N GLY A 158 11.33 2.01 -10.49
CA GLY A 158 11.92 1.92 -11.83
C GLY A 158 12.13 3.30 -12.45
N GLU A 159 12.34 3.32 -13.77
CA GLU A 159 12.64 4.55 -14.53
C GLU A 159 11.38 5.28 -14.99
N LEU A 160 10.27 4.57 -15.13
CA LEU A 160 9.01 5.12 -15.60
C LEU A 160 8.23 5.81 -14.47
N VAL A 161 7.61 6.94 -14.80
CA VAL A 161 6.65 7.61 -13.92
C VAL A 161 5.32 6.86 -13.99
N LEU A 162 5.02 6.09 -12.94
CA LEU A 162 3.76 5.37 -12.83
C LEU A 162 2.65 6.29 -12.33
N ARG A 163 1.44 6.12 -12.89
CA ARG A 163 0.24 6.75 -12.32
C ARG A 163 -0.10 6.12 -10.97
N VAL A 164 -0.85 6.84 -10.15
CA VAL A 164 -1.21 6.47 -8.76
C VAL A 164 -1.77 5.04 -8.66
N ASP A 165 -2.73 4.71 -9.52
CA ASP A 165 -3.36 3.39 -9.61
C ASP A 165 -2.36 2.30 -9.99
N THR A 166 -1.56 2.56 -11.04
CA THR A 166 -0.54 1.65 -11.55
C THR A 166 0.54 1.40 -10.51
N ALA A 167 1.01 2.45 -9.82
CA ALA A 167 2.00 2.36 -8.75
C ALA A 167 1.48 1.50 -7.60
N ALA A 168 0.25 1.75 -7.13
CA ALA A 168 -0.36 0.98 -6.05
C ALA A 168 -0.49 -0.52 -6.40
N ILE A 169 -0.98 -0.84 -7.60
CA ILE A 169 -1.14 -2.21 -8.08
C ILE A 169 0.22 -2.89 -8.26
N ALA A 170 1.20 -2.18 -8.84
CA ALA A 170 2.54 -2.70 -9.10
C ALA A 170 3.28 -3.04 -7.81
N VAL A 171 3.26 -2.15 -6.80
CA VAL A 171 3.94 -2.43 -5.52
C VAL A 171 3.28 -3.59 -4.77
N ALA A 172 1.94 -3.65 -4.79
CA ALA A 172 1.23 -4.74 -4.13
C ALA A 172 1.56 -6.09 -4.79
N SER A 173 1.53 -6.14 -6.11
CA SER A 173 1.90 -7.32 -6.89
C SER A 173 3.34 -7.73 -6.60
N PHE A 174 4.27 -6.78 -6.65
CA PHE A 174 5.69 -7.02 -6.39
C PHE A 174 5.93 -7.61 -4.99
N VAL A 175 5.37 -7.00 -3.94
CA VAL A 175 5.53 -7.48 -2.56
C VAL A 175 4.99 -8.90 -2.39
N ARG A 176 3.85 -9.23 -3.03
CA ARG A 176 3.25 -10.57 -2.94
C ARG A 176 4.04 -11.64 -3.68
N LEU A 177 4.68 -11.29 -4.79
CA LEU A 177 5.47 -12.22 -5.59
C LEU A 177 6.91 -12.36 -5.08
N LEU A 178 7.45 -11.38 -4.37
CA LEU A 178 8.85 -11.37 -3.90
C LEU A 178 9.19 -12.50 -2.89
N LYS A 179 8.18 -13.09 -2.23
CA LYS A 179 8.37 -14.14 -1.21
C LYS A 179 7.69 -15.47 -1.56
N GLN A 180 7.28 -15.64 -2.81
CA GLN A 180 6.93 -16.95 -3.38
C GLN A 180 8.22 -17.68 -3.77
#